data_AF-A0A162LAA0-F1
#
_entry.id   AF-A0A162LAA0-F1
#
_cell.length_a   1.000
_cell.length_b   1.000
_cell.length_c   1.000
_cell.angle_alpha   90.00
_cell.angle_beta   90.00
_cell.angle_gamma   90.00
#
_symmetry.space_group_name_H-M   'P 1'
#
loop_
_entity.id
_entity.type
_entity.pdbx_description
1 polymer ?
#
loop_
_entity_poly.entity_id
_entity_poly.type
_entity_poly.pdbx_seq_one_letter_code
_entity_poly.pdbx_strand_id
1 'polypeptide(L)'
;MSKKTSLSLENLNEDEGLSEEEKQKLLLYNKKVVCPVCDNTFNARAIKKSSYRIQKKDSDFFIRYSIINPYFYDVWVCDECGYSAMKSDFEHLSDYDANIIREKISPKWKSKNYPEVYDIDLAITRYKLSLLNYYIINARSSKKAMNSLKIAWMYRLKEDEKKEMEFLNQALENLQNAYYNEPSPIYGMDKFTTMYLIGELMRRTGREEDSLIWFSEVTSSTIASQKIKNLARDQKDLIKDVITETEDNNPTDGSDDNKKHGLFSKFHK
;
A
#
# COMPACT_ATOMS: atom_id res chain seq x y z
N MET A 1 25.47 -4.58 37.95
CA MET A 1 25.93 -5.19 36.69
C MET A 1 24.82 -6.09 36.15
N SER A 2 24.01 -5.60 35.20
CA SER A 2 23.10 -6.46 34.43
C SER A 2 23.52 -6.38 32.97
N LYS A 3 24.15 -7.44 32.49
CA LYS A 3 24.41 -7.61 31.05
C LYS A 3 23.05 -7.74 30.37
N LYS A 4 22.62 -6.68 29.67
CA LYS A 4 21.60 -6.81 28.62
C LYS A 4 22.24 -7.63 27.52
N THR A 5 22.10 -8.95 27.59
CA THR A 5 22.42 -9.83 26.48
C THR A 5 21.42 -9.51 25.38
N SER A 6 21.85 -8.74 24.38
CA SER A 6 21.09 -8.62 23.13
C SER A 6 21.10 -10.00 22.48
N LEU A 7 19.99 -10.72 22.56
CA LEU A 7 19.80 -11.95 21.80
C LEU A 7 19.91 -11.57 20.31
N SER A 8 20.96 -12.05 19.63
CA SER A 8 21.11 -11.89 18.18
C SER A 8 20.01 -12.69 17.48
N LEU A 9 19.58 -12.23 16.30
CA LEU A 9 18.56 -12.91 15.51
C LEU A 9 19.01 -14.29 15.02
N GLU A 10 20.32 -14.53 14.94
CA GLU A 10 20.91 -15.86 14.67
C GLU A 10 20.53 -16.87 15.77
N ASN A 11 20.53 -16.46 17.05
CA ASN A 11 20.22 -17.35 18.17
C ASN A 11 18.72 -17.69 18.28
N LEU A 12 17.82 -16.92 17.66
CA LEU A 12 16.37 -17.19 17.68
C LEU A 12 15.96 -18.34 16.74
N ASN A 13 16.79 -18.63 15.74
CA ASN A 13 16.55 -19.70 14.77
C ASN A 13 17.14 -21.05 15.22
N GLU A 14 18.07 -21.04 16.19
CA GLU A 14 18.75 -22.24 16.72
C GLU A 14 18.08 -22.80 17.98
N ASP A 15 17.13 -22.07 18.58
CA ASP A 15 16.41 -22.50 19.77
C ASP A 15 15.16 -23.31 19.39
N GLU A 16 15.33 -24.61 19.18
CA GLU A 16 14.30 -25.57 18.74
C GLU A 16 13.07 -25.66 19.69
N GLY A 17 13.13 -25.06 20.88
CA GLY A 17 12.08 -25.12 21.89
C GLY A 17 11.04 -23.99 21.87
N LEU A 18 11.26 -22.89 21.14
CA LEU A 18 10.35 -21.74 21.13
C LEU A 18 9.32 -21.82 19.99
N SER A 19 8.06 -21.55 20.32
CA SER A 19 7.01 -21.35 19.32
C SER A 19 7.25 -20.08 18.49
N GLU A 20 6.70 -20.01 17.28
CA GLU A 20 6.80 -18.82 16.42
C GLU A 20 6.22 -17.57 17.08
N GLU A 21 5.17 -17.71 17.89
CA GLU A 21 4.60 -16.59 18.65
C GLU A 21 5.59 -16.07 19.71
N GLU A 22 6.28 -16.95 20.43
CA GLU A 22 7.29 -16.57 21.43
C GLU A 22 8.50 -15.89 20.77
N LYS A 23 8.96 -16.42 19.63
CA LYS A 23 10.01 -15.76 18.84
C LYS A 23 9.57 -14.36 18.43
N GLN A 24 8.34 -14.17 17.95
CA GLN A 24 7.84 -12.83 17.58
C GLN A 24 7.72 -11.90 18.78
N LYS A 25 7.28 -12.36 19.95
CA LYS A 25 7.24 -11.55 21.19
C LYS A 25 8.60 -10.95 21.53
N LEU A 26 9.68 -11.71 21.35
CA LEU A 26 11.04 -11.23 21.60
C LEU A 26 11.48 -10.10 20.66
N LEU A 27 10.82 -9.94 19.51
CA LEU A 27 11.08 -8.89 18.52
C LEU A 27 10.29 -7.61 18.78
N LEU A 28 9.35 -7.65 19.72
CA LEU A 28 8.45 -6.55 20.04
C LEU A 28 8.88 -5.80 21.31
N TYR A 29 8.38 -4.58 21.42
CA TYR A 29 8.45 -3.79 22.65
C TYR A 29 7.20 -2.90 22.77
N ASN A 30 6.94 -2.40 23.97
CA ASN A 30 5.87 -1.45 24.23
C ASN A 30 6.39 -0.03 24.02
N LYS A 31 5.72 0.73 23.15
CA LYS A 31 5.88 2.18 23.04
C LYS A 31 4.73 2.84 23.79
N LYS A 32 5.08 3.67 24.77
CA LYS A 32 4.11 4.52 25.48
C LYS A 32 3.60 5.60 24.51
N VAL A 33 2.29 5.72 24.35
CA VAL A 33 1.61 6.65 23.47
C VAL A 33 0.52 7.38 24.26
N VAL A 34 0.39 8.70 24.06
CA VAL A 34 -0.70 9.50 24.62
C VAL A 34 -1.71 9.75 23.51
N CYS A 35 -2.98 9.46 23.76
CA CYS A 35 -4.04 9.67 22.79
C CYS A 35 -4.40 11.16 22.69
N PRO A 36 -4.30 11.81 21.51
CA PRO A 36 -4.62 13.24 21.37
C PRO A 36 -6.12 13.56 21.46
N VAL A 37 -6.96 12.53 21.59
CA VAL A 37 -8.43 12.70 21.65
C VAL A 37 -8.95 12.72 23.08
N CYS A 38 -8.35 11.92 23.96
CA CYS A 38 -8.86 11.67 25.32
C CYS A 38 -7.76 11.65 26.40
N ASP A 39 -6.51 11.96 26.03
CA ASP A 39 -5.33 11.96 26.89
C ASP A 39 -4.99 10.62 27.56
N ASN A 40 -5.73 9.55 27.26
CA ASN A 40 -5.40 8.21 27.74
C ASN A 40 -4.00 7.81 27.27
N THR A 41 -3.24 7.24 28.19
CA THR A 41 -1.89 6.78 27.95
C THR A 41 -1.87 5.26 27.87
N PHE A 42 -1.49 4.72 26.72
CA PHE A 42 -1.49 3.28 26.47
C PHE A 42 -0.17 2.79 25.88
N ASN A 43 0.02 1.46 25.87
CA ASN A 43 1.19 0.82 25.29
C ASN A 43 0.87 0.29 23.89
N ALA A 44 1.37 0.97 22.86
CA ALA A 44 1.32 0.46 21.50
C ALA A 44 2.45 -0.55 21.26
N ARG A 45 2.14 -1.70 20.66
CA ARG A 45 3.15 -2.68 20.24
C ARG A 45 3.96 -2.13 19.07
N ALA A 46 5.28 -2.24 19.16
CA ALA A 46 6.21 -1.78 18.14
C ALA A 46 7.33 -2.81 17.92
N ILE A 47 7.87 -2.84 16.70
CA ILE A 47 8.94 -3.76 16.30
C ILE A 47 10.31 -3.13 16.56
N LYS A 48 11.22 -3.90 17.17
CA LYS A 48 12.62 -3.50 17.34
C LYS A 48 13.28 -3.32 15.98
N LYS A 49 14.01 -2.20 15.78
CA LYS A 49 14.68 -1.89 14.50
C LYS A 49 15.61 -3.00 14.01
N SER A 50 16.25 -3.73 14.91
CA SER A 50 17.13 -4.86 14.59
C SER A 50 16.40 -6.01 13.88
N SER A 51 15.08 -6.15 14.08
CA SER A 51 14.26 -7.28 13.62
C SER A 51 13.81 -7.19 12.16
N TYR A 52 14.03 -6.06 11.50
CA TYR A 52 13.63 -5.89 10.10
C TYR A 52 14.54 -6.72 9.19
N ARG A 53 13.96 -7.62 8.40
CA ARG A 53 14.66 -8.39 7.35
C ARG A 53 13.84 -8.36 6.09
N ILE A 54 14.32 -7.62 5.09
CA ILE A 54 13.65 -7.47 3.80
C ILE A 54 13.92 -8.73 2.98
N GLN A 55 12.85 -9.37 2.52
CA GLN A 55 12.90 -10.51 1.62
C GLN A 55 12.77 -10.07 0.15
N LYS A 56 11.78 -9.22 -0.13
CA LYS A 56 11.46 -8.72 -1.47
C LYS A 56 10.80 -7.36 -1.39
N LYS A 57 10.87 -6.59 -2.48
CA LYS A 57 10.05 -5.41 -2.69
C LYS A 57 9.24 -5.59 -3.97
N ASP A 58 7.92 -5.48 -3.88
CA ASP A 58 7.02 -5.50 -5.03
C ASP A 58 7.03 -4.10 -5.71
N SER A 59 6.56 -4.05 -6.96
CA SER A 59 6.53 -2.86 -7.81
C SER A 59 5.75 -1.69 -7.21
N ASP A 60 4.66 -1.96 -6.49
CA ASP A 60 3.84 -0.96 -5.78
C ASP A 60 4.42 -0.54 -4.42
N PHE A 61 5.71 -0.78 -4.21
CA PHE A 61 6.47 -0.51 -3.00
C PHE A 61 6.14 -1.35 -1.76
N PHE A 62 5.32 -2.40 -1.90
CA PHE A 62 5.11 -3.34 -0.81
C PHE A 62 6.41 -4.08 -0.47
N ILE A 63 6.84 -4.04 0.79
CA ILE A 63 8.05 -4.76 1.24
C ILE A 63 7.63 -6.05 1.95
N ARG A 64 8.09 -7.19 1.45
CA ARG A 64 7.91 -8.49 2.11
C ARG A 64 9.04 -8.69 3.10
N TYR A 65 8.69 -9.05 4.34
CA TYR A 65 9.64 -9.29 5.43
C TYR A 65 9.66 -10.77 5.78
N SER A 66 10.84 -11.33 6.06
CA SER A 66 11.00 -12.77 6.30
C SER A 66 10.78 -13.22 7.75
N ILE A 67 10.84 -12.31 8.72
CA ILE A 67 10.79 -12.66 10.15
C ILE A 67 9.50 -12.17 10.81
N ILE A 68 9.28 -10.85 10.80
CA ILE A 68 8.10 -10.23 11.39
C ILE A 68 7.61 -9.13 10.45
N ASN A 69 6.30 -9.05 10.26
CA ASN A 69 5.70 -8.09 9.35
C ASN A 69 5.40 -6.75 10.06
N PRO A 70 6.12 -5.66 9.75
CA PRO A 70 5.90 -4.35 10.36
C PRO A 70 4.57 -3.70 10.04
N TYR A 71 3.93 -4.09 8.94
CA TYR A 71 2.61 -3.56 8.58
C TYR A 71 1.54 -4.00 9.59
N PHE A 72 1.72 -5.14 10.27
CA PHE A 72 0.75 -5.60 11.26
C PHE A 72 0.64 -4.65 12.47
N TYR A 73 1.70 -3.88 12.74
CA TYR A 73 1.83 -3.01 13.90
C TYR A 73 1.78 -1.52 13.56
N ASP A 74 1.44 -1.18 12.31
CA ASP A 74 1.56 0.18 11.81
C ASP A 74 0.41 1.10 12.23
N VAL A 75 -0.71 0.53 12.69
CA VAL A 75 -1.87 1.26 13.18
C VAL A 75 -1.91 1.23 14.70
N TRP A 76 -2.02 2.42 15.29
CA TRP A 76 -2.32 2.58 16.70
C TRP A 76 -3.81 2.79 16.90
N VAL A 77 -4.33 2.21 17.96
CA VAL A 77 -5.75 2.27 18.34
C VAL A 77 -5.79 2.58 19.83
N CYS A 78 -6.44 3.69 20.18
CA CYS A 78 -6.75 3.98 21.57
C CYS A 78 -7.83 3.00 22.05
N ASP A 79 -7.53 2.28 23.11
CA ASP A 79 -8.43 1.34 23.80
C ASP A 79 -9.59 2.04 24.50
N GLU A 80 -9.42 3.30 24.90
CA GLU A 80 -10.43 4.10 25.61
C GLU A 80 -11.46 4.72 24.66
N CYS A 81 -11.02 5.45 23.63
CA CYS A 81 -11.91 6.27 22.79
C CYS A 81 -12.09 5.76 21.35
N GLY A 82 -11.34 4.72 20.94
CA GLY A 82 -11.43 4.15 19.60
C GLY A 82 -10.76 4.96 18.49
N TYR A 83 -10.13 6.09 18.83
CA TYR A 83 -9.29 6.82 17.88
C TYR A 83 -8.22 5.89 17.31
N SER A 84 -8.22 5.77 15.98
CA SER A 84 -7.35 4.85 15.26
C SER A 84 -6.71 5.56 14.09
N ALA A 85 -5.40 5.45 13.96
CA ALA A 85 -4.65 6.03 12.84
C ALA A 85 -3.35 5.26 12.61
N MET A 86 -2.77 5.38 11.41
CA MET A 86 -1.40 4.96 11.19
C MET A 86 -0.46 5.72 12.13
N LYS A 87 0.60 5.06 12.62
CA LYS A 87 1.54 5.61 13.61
C LYS A 87 2.16 6.95 13.22
N SER A 88 2.32 7.19 11.91
CA SER A 88 2.85 8.45 11.35
C SER A 88 1.85 9.60 11.41
N ASP A 89 0.56 9.31 11.54
CA ASP A 89 -0.52 10.29 11.58
C ASP A 89 -1.11 10.46 12.98
N PHE A 90 -0.94 9.49 13.87
CA PHE A 90 -1.68 9.37 15.12
C PHE A 90 -1.50 10.57 16.06
N GLU A 91 -0.28 11.09 16.20
CA GLU A 91 0.01 12.25 17.06
C GLU A 91 -0.30 13.59 16.36
N HIS A 92 -0.65 13.57 15.07
CA HIS A 92 -0.89 14.75 14.23
C HIS A 92 -2.38 14.92 13.93
N LEU A 93 -3.15 15.16 14.98
CA LEU A 93 -4.59 15.40 14.95
C LEU A 93 -4.90 16.81 15.46
N SER A 94 -5.77 17.54 14.76
CA SER A 94 -6.22 18.85 15.22
C SER A 94 -7.27 18.71 16.33
N ASP A 95 -7.43 19.74 17.18
CA ASP A 95 -8.48 19.75 18.21
C ASP A 95 -9.88 19.64 17.60
N TYR A 96 -10.09 20.23 16.41
CA TYR A 96 -11.32 20.12 15.66
C TYR A 96 -11.62 18.66 15.27
N ASP A 97 -10.64 17.96 14.70
CA ASP A 97 -10.80 16.55 14.34
C ASP A 97 -10.97 15.69 15.58
N ALA A 98 -10.24 15.97 16.66
CA ALA A 98 -10.39 15.28 17.94
C ALA A 98 -11.81 15.42 18.50
N ASN A 99 -12.44 16.59 18.37
CA ASN A 99 -13.85 16.79 18.74
C ASN A 99 -14.78 15.89 17.89
N ILE A 100 -14.57 15.83 16.58
CA ILE A 100 -15.36 14.96 15.69
C ILE A 100 -15.25 13.49 16.11
N ILE A 101 -14.04 13.02 16.46
CA ILE A 101 -13.84 11.65 16.94
C ILE A 101 -14.61 11.41 18.24
N ARG A 102 -14.53 12.35 19.21
CA ARG A 102 -15.27 12.26 20.48
C ARG A 102 -16.78 12.19 20.29
N GLU A 103 -17.32 12.86 19.29
CA GLU A 103 -18.75 12.86 19.01
C GLU A 103 -19.21 11.64 18.21
N LYS A 104 -18.44 11.22 17.19
CA LYS A 104 -18.91 10.25 16.19
C LYS A 104 -18.40 8.83 16.39
N ILE A 105 -17.24 8.67 17.03
CA ILE A 105 -16.58 7.36 17.21
C ILE A 105 -16.64 6.90 18.65
N SER A 106 -16.15 7.71 19.60
CA SER A 106 -16.03 7.32 21.01
C SER A 106 -17.32 6.75 21.61
N PRO A 107 -18.53 7.30 21.35
CA PRO A 107 -19.76 6.77 21.95
C PRO A 107 -20.15 5.37 21.47
N LYS A 108 -19.61 4.94 20.33
CA LYS A 108 -19.84 3.61 19.75
C LYS A 108 -18.69 2.66 20.02
N TRP A 109 -17.61 3.15 20.60
CA TRP A 109 -16.43 2.36 20.88
C TRP A 109 -16.67 1.45 22.08
N LYS A 110 -16.17 0.22 21.95
CA LYS A 110 -16.08 -0.73 23.05
C LYS A 110 -14.61 -1.06 23.20
N SER A 111 -14.10 -0.94 24.42
CA SER A 111 -12.70 -1.24 24.70
C SER A 111 -12.33 -2.64 24.21
N LYS A 112 -11.13 -2.74 23.64
CA LYS A 112 -10.63 -3.97 23.04
C LYS A 112 -9.28 -4.33 23.65
N ASN A 113 -9.17 -5.56 24.09
CA ASN A 113 -7.88 -6.16 24.44
C ASN A 113 -7.30 -6.80 23.18
N TYR A 114 -6.08 -6.41 22.83
CA TYR A 114 -5.36 -6.99 21.70
C TYR A 114 -4.32 -8.01 22.20
N PRO A 115 -4.09 -9.10 21.45
CA PRO A 115 -3.01 -10.04 21.74
C PRO A 115 -1.64 -9.35 21.68
N GLU A 116 -0.58 -9.98 22.20
CA GLU A 116 0.75 -9.36 22.12
C GLU A 116 1.33 -9.39 20.71
N VAL A 117 1.06 -10.48 19.99
CA VAL A 117 1.46 -10.72 18.61
C VAL A 117 0.25 -10.51 17.72
N TYR A 118 0.43 -9.77 16.64
CA TYR A 118 -0.66 -9.45 15.73
C TYR A 118 -0.57 -10.34 14.51
N ASP A 119 -1.70 -10.93 14.13
CA ASP A 119 -1.85 -11.60 12.86
C ASP A 119 -2.37 -10.65 11.78
N ILE A 120 -2.51 -11.19 10.57
CA ILE A 120 -2.97 -10.49 9.39
C ILE A 120 -4.42 -10.00 9.50
N ASP A 121 -5.30 -10.76 10.15
CA ASP A 121 -6.73 -10.44 10.28
C ASP A 121 -6.95 -9.29 11.27
N LEU A 122 -6.19 -9.30 12.36
CA LEU A 122 -6.13 -8.20 13.30
C LEU A 122 -5.54 -6.95 12.62
N ALA A 123 -4.47 -7.09 11.84
CA ALA A 123 -3.90 -5.97 11.09
C ALA A 123 -4.94 -5.33 10.14
N ILE A 124 -5.64 -6.14 9.33
CA ILE A 124 -6.71 -5.67 8.45
C ILE A 124 -7.81 -4.95 9.24
N THR A 125 -8.24 -5.53 10.36
CA THR A 125 -9.26 -4.93 11.22
C THR A 125 -8.83 -3.55 11.72
N ARG A 126 -7.58 -3.42 12.18
CA ARG A 126 -7.02 -2.15 12.67
C ARG A 126 -6.89 -1.13 11.54
N TYR A 127 -6.41 -1.51 10.36
CA TYR A 127 -6.37 -0.61 9.22
C TYR A 127 -7.76 -0.14 8.77
N LYS A 128 -8.78 -0.99 8.83
CA LYS A 128 -10.17 -0.58 8.56
C LYS A 128 -10.69 0.42 9.60
N LEU A 129 -10.35 0.24 10.88
CA LEU A 129 -10.65 1.23 11.93
C LEU A 129 -9.97 2.58 11.63
N SER A 130 -8.69 2.56 11.26
CA SER A 130 -7.94 3.75 10.86
C SER A 130 -8.57 4.44 9.63
N LEU A 131 -8.96 3.67 8.61
CA LEU A 131 -9.61 4.22 7.41
C LEU A 131 -10.95 4.87 7.76
N LEU A 132 -11.75 4.23 8.61
CA LEU A 132 -13.02 4.78 9.10
C LEU A 132 -12.81 6.13 9.79
N ASN A 133 -11.81 6.23 10.67
CA ASN A 133 -11.44 7.48 11.33
C ASN A 133 -11.09 8.56 10.30
N TYR A 134 -10.27 8.25 9.29
CA TYR A 134 -9.91 9.18 8.22
C TYR A 134 -11.10 9.66 7.39
N TYR A 135 -12.09 8.82 7.14
CA TYR A 135 -13.33 9.27 6.47
C TYR A 135 -14.19 10.15 7.38
N ILE A 136 -14.31 9.80 8.67
CA ILE A 136 -15.14 10.55 9.63
C ILE A 136 -14.65 11.98 9.85
N ILE A 137 -13.33 12.17 9.97
CA ILE A 137 -12.71 13.50 10.13
C ILE A 137 -12.43 14.20 8.79
N ASN A 138 -12.83 13.58 7.69
CA ASN A 138 -12.50 14.03 6.34
C ASN A 138 -11.00 14.35 6.14
N ALA A 139 -10.14 13.42 6.57
CA ALA A 139 -8.70 13.54 6.40
C ALA A 139 -8.30 13.68 4.92
N ARG A 140 -7.10 14.20 4.70
CA ARG A 140 -6.47 14.31 3.38
C ARG A 140 -6.54 13.00 2.59
N SER A 141 -6.76 13.10 1.30
CA SER A 141 -6.85 11.98 0.37
C SER A 141 -5.56 11.15 0.38
N SER A 142 -4.40 11.78 0.58
CA SER A 142 -3.12 11.08 0.74
C SER A 142 -3.11 10.09 1.92
N LYS A 143 -3.70 10.45 3.06
CA LYS A 143 -3.83 9.54 4.23
C LYS A 143 -4.76 8.37 3.91
N LYS A 144 -5.90 8.64 3.26
CA LYS A 144 -6.88 7.62 2.82
C LYS A 144 -6.27 6.65 1.80
N ALA A 145 -5.52 7.18 0.82
CA ALA A 145 -4.82 6.41 -0.21
C ALA A 145 -3.82 5.44 0.39
N MET A 146 -2.91 5.92 1.24
CA MET A 146 -1.85 5.11 1.82
C MET A 146 -2.39 4.07 2.81
N ASN A 147 -3.46 4.40 3.55
CA ASN A 147 -4.13 3.41 4.40
C ASN A 147 -4.77 2.31 3.54
N SER A 148 -5.47 2.67 2.47
CA SER A 148 -6.13 1.72 1.55
C SER A 148 -5.11 0.82 0.86
N LEU A 149 -3.98 1.38 0.41
CA LEU A 149 -2.89 0.61 -0.20
C LEU A 149 -2.32 -0.44 0.76
N LYS A 150 -2.12 -0.09 2.04
CA LYS A 150 -1.67 -1.05 3.04
C LYS A 150 -2.70 -2.13 3.34
N ILE A 151 -4.01 -1.82 3.31
CA ILE A 151 -5.06 -2.84 3.39
C ILE A 151 -4.96 -3.80 2.21
N ALA A 152 -4.79 -3.28 0.99
CA ALA A 152 -4.62 -4.11 -0.20
C ALA A 152 -3.43 -5.07 -0.06
N TRP A 153 -2.29 -4.59 0.46
CA TRP A 153 -1.13 -5.45 0.74
C TRP A 153 -1.43 -6.55 1.77
N MET A 154 -2.28 -6.28 2.77
CA MET A 154 -2.69 -7.33 3.70
C MET A 154 -3.57 -8.38 3.00
N TYR A 155 -4.49 -7.98 2.14
CA TYR A 155 -5.26 -8.97 1.37
C TYR A 155 -4.41 -9.73 0.36
N ARG A 156 -3.38 -9.11 -0.22
CA ARG A 156 -2.36 -9.80 -1.03
C ARG A 156 -1.68 -10.92 -0.26
N LEU A 157 -1.35 -10.68 1.02
CA LEU A 157 -0.77 -11.70 1.89
C LEU A 157 -1.78 -12.77 2.32
N LYS A 158 -3.08 -12.48 2.24
CA LYS A 158 -4.17 -13.47 2.44
C LYS A 158 -4.56 -14.21 1.16
N GLU A 159 -3.94 -13.89 0.03
CA GLU A 159 -4.32 -14.42 -1.29
C GLU A 159 -5.81 -14.14 -1.64
N ASP A 160 -6.36 -13.04 -1.14
CA ASP A 160 -7.72 -12.58 -1.45
C ASP A 160 -7.65 -11.49 -2.52
N GLU A 161 -7.55 -11.92 -3.77
CA GLU A 161 -7.39 -11.04 -4.94
C GLU A 161 -8.57 -10.07 -5.08
N LYS A 162 -9.80 -10.52 -4.79
CA LYS A 162 -11.00 -9.68 -4.91
C LYS A 162 -10.91 -8.51 -3.95
N LYS A 163 -10.58 -8.76 -2.67
CA LYS A 163 -10.42 -7.70 -1.68
C LYS A 163 -9.18 -6.86 -1.91
N GLU A 164 -8.08 -7.45 -2.36
CA GLU A 164 -6.92 -6.68 -2.80
C GLU A 164 -7.33 -5.66 -3.86
N MET A 165 -8.02 -6.08 -4.92
CA MET A 165 -8.45 -5.21 -6.02
C MET A 165 -9.41 -4.11 -5.60
N GLU A 166 -10.35 -4.39 -4.70
CA GLU A 166 -11.23 -3.36 -4.11
C GLU A 166 -10.39 -2.23 -3.46
N PHE A 167 -9.41 -2.60 -2.63
CA PHE A 167 -8.60 -1.61 -1.91
C PHE A 167 -7.50 -0.96 -2.77
N LEU A 168 -6.98 -1.64 -3.79
CA LEU A 168 -6.09 -1.01 -4.79
C LEU A 168 -6.82 0.06 -5.58
N ASN A 169 -8.06 -0.19 -6.02
CA ASN A 169 -8.86 0.82 -6.71
C ASN A 169 -9.18 2.01 -5.78
N GLN A 170 -9.52 1.76 -4.52
CA GLN A 170 -9.74 2.83 -3.54
C GLN A 170 -8.46 3.64 -3.27
N ALA A 171 -7.30 2.97 -3.22
CA ALA A 171 -6.01 3.63 -3.07
C ALA A 171 -5.70 4.51 -4.29
N LEU A 172 -5.91 4.00 -5.50
CA LEU A 172 -5.69 4.71 -6.76
C LEU A 172 -6.52 5.99 -6.82
N GLU A 173 -7.84 5.90 -6.57
CA GLU A 173 -8.74 7.06 -6.61
C GLU A 173 -8.30 8.16 -5.64
N ASN A 174 -8.01 7.79 -4.39
CA ASN A 174 -7.56 8.75 -3.37
C ASN A 174 -6.17 9.31 -3.70
N LEU A 175 -5.27 8.51 -4.30
CA LEU A 175 -3.93 8.96 -4.66
C LEU A 175 -3.95 9.93 -5.84
N GLN A 176 -4.80 9.69 -6.85
CA GLN A 176 -5.05 10.65 -7.93
C GLN A 176 -5.62 11.96 -7.37
N ASN A 177 -6.63 11.87 -6.51
CA ASN A 177 -7.21 13.05 -5.85
C ASN A 177 -6.13 13.82 -5.07
N ALA A 178 -5.30 13.13 -4.29
CA ALA A 178 -4.20 13.76 -3.57
C ALA A 178 -3.19 14.42 -4.52
N TYR A 179 -2.82 13.77 -5.62
CA TYR A 179 -1.87 14.30 -6.59
C TYR A 179 -2.34 15.62 -7.23
N TYR A 180 -3.64 15.75 -7.52
CA TYR A 180 -4.18 16.96 -8.14
C TYR A 180 -4.54 18.06 -7.14
N ASN A 181 -4.90 17.71 -5.90
CA ASN A 181 -5.51 18.64 -4.95
C ASN A 181 -4.70 18.89 -3.67
N GLU A 182 -3.61 18.17 -3.42
CA GLU A 182 -2.74 18.39 -2.27
C GLU A 182 -1.36 18.92 -2.68
N PRO A 183 -0.72 19.75 -1.84
CA PRO A 183 0.65 20.18 -2.11
C PRO A 183 1.62 19.01 -1.94
N SER A 184 2.60 18.94 -2.84
CA SER A 184 3.73 18.01 -2.68
C SER A 184 4.62 18.41 -1.49
N PRO A 185 5.25 17.45 -0.78
CA PRO A 185 5.22 16.01 -1.01
C PRO A 185 3.92 15.33 -0.55
N ILE A 186 3.47 14.33 -1.32
CA ILE A 186 2.24 13.55 -1.03
C ILE A 186 2.59 12.38 -0.11
N TYR A 187 2.16 12.47 1.15
CA TYR A 187 2.49 11.48 2.19
C TYR A 187 4.00 11.14 2.28
N GLY A 188 4.85 12.16 2.10
CA GLY A 188 6.31 12.02 2.10
C GLY A 188 6.93 11.56 0.77
N MET A 189 6.13 11.28 -0.26
CA MET A 189 6.62 10.99 -1.61
C MET A 189 6.76 12.28 -2.43
N ASP A 190 7.85 12.38 -3.19
CA ASP A 190 7.97 13.43 -4.20
C ASP A 190 6.96 13.23 -5.35
N LYS A 191 6.82 14.26 -6.19
CA LYS A 191 5.89 14.28 -7.31
C LYS A 191 6.04 13.05 -8.21
N PHE A 192 7.26 12.70 -8.62
CA PHE A 192 7.49 11.63 -9.59
C PHE A 192 7.38 10.24 -8.97
N THR A 193 7.75 10.07 -7.70
CA THR A 193 7.45 8.84 -6.95
C THR A 193 5.94 8.61 -6.84
N THR A 194 5.16 9.69 -6.61
CA THR A 194 3.69 9.61 -6.58
C THR A 194 3.12 9.26 -7.96
N MET A 195 3.61 9.90 -9.03
CA MET A 195 3.20 9.59 -10.41
C MET A 195 3.48 8.13 -10.78
N TYR A 196 4.67 7.62 -10.44
CA TYR A 196 5.01 6.21 -10.67
C TYR A 196 4.03 5.28 -9.95
N LEU A 197 3.74 5.57 -8.67
CA LEU A 197 2.83 4.72 -7.90
C LEU A 197 1.41 4.76 -8.47
N ILE A 198 0.92 5.91 -8.93
CA ILE A 198 -0.37 6.01 -9.62
C ILE A 198 -0.37 5.12 -10.87
N GLY A 199 0.66 5.22 -11.72
CA GLY A 199 0.80 4.37 -12.90
C GLY A 199 0.83 2.88 -12.55
N GLU A 200 1.58 2.50 -11.52
CA GLU A 200 1.65 1.09 -11.10
C GLU A 200 0.33 0.55 -10.55
N LEU A 201 -0.42 1.37 -9.80
CA LEU A 201 -1.75 0.99 -9.34
C LEU A 201 -2.75 0.89 -10.50
N MET A 202 -2.66 1.77 -11.50
CA MET A 202 -3.45 1.66 -12.73
C MET A 202 -3.18 0.34 -13.44
N ARG A 203 -1.91 0.00 -13.69
CA ARG A 203 -1.52 -1.26 -14.34
C ARG A 203 -2.04 -2.46 -13.57
N ARG A 204 -1.80 -2.51 -12.25
CA ARG A 204 -2.29 -3.58 -11.36
C ARG A 204 -3.81 -3.72 -11.33
N THR A 205 -4.53 -2.64 -11.59
CA THR A 205 -6.00 -2.63 -11.61
C THR A 205 -6.61 -2.79 -13.00
N GLY A 206 -5.80 -3.18 -14.00
CA GLY A 206 -6.25 -3.46 -15.37
C GLY A 206 -6.40 -2.22 -16.25
N ARG A 207 -5.88 -1.05 -15.83
CA ARG A 207 -5.90 0.21 -16.58
C ARG A 207 -4.56 0.46 -17.26
N GLU A 208 -4.15 -0.49 -18.10
CA GLU A 208 -2.80 -0.52 -18.66
C GLU A 208 -2.53 0.67 -19.60
N GLU A 209 -3.47 1.00 -20.49
CA GLU A 209 -3.34 2.15 -21.40
C GLU A 209 -3.13 3.47 -20.64
N ASP A 210 -3.96 3.72 -19.61
CA ASP A 210 -3.81 4.89 -18.75
C ASP A 210 -2.45 4.89 -18.03
N SER A 211 -1.99 3.74 -17.55
CA SER A 211 -0.71 3.63 -16.84
C SER A 211 0.49 4.03 -17.69
N LEU A 212 0.47 3.75 -19.01
CA LEU A 212 1.55 4.11 -19.93
C LEU A 212 1.76 5.62 -20.01
N ILE A 213 0.70 6.42 -19.86
CA ILE A 213 0.77 7.88 -19.83
C ILE A 213 1.59 8.32 -18.60
N TRP A 214 1.24 7.82 -17.41
CA TRP A 214 1.94 8.15 -16.16
C TRP A 214 3.40 7.72 -16.17
N PHE A 215 3.70 6.52 -16.65
CA PHE A 215 5.08 6.07 -16.76
C PHE A 215 5.88 6.87 -17.78
N SER A 216 5.28 7.24 -18.91
CA SER A 216 5.95 8.05 -19.94
C SER A 216 6.36 9.41 -19.39
N GLU A 217 5.47 10.10 -18.68
CA GLU A 217 5.75 11.36 -17.99
C GLU A 217 6.91 11.25 -16.98
N VAL A 218 6.94 10.15 -16.21
CA VAL A 218 8.04 9.89 -15.26
C VAL A 218 9.36 9.69 -16.02
N THR A 219 9.37 8.90 -17.08
CA THR A 219 10.60 8.55 -17.82
C THR A 219 11.17 9.72 -18.63
N SER A 220 10.32 10.60 -19.15
CA SER A 220 10.71 11.77 -19.96
C SER A 220 11.18 12.96 -19.12
N SER A 221 10.76 13.04 -17.86
CA SER A 221 11.11 14.13 -16.95
C SER A 221 12.62 14.27 -16.74
N THR A 222 13.19 15.46 -16.86
CA THR A 222 14.61 15.72 -16.53
C THR A 222 14.88 15.75 -15.02
N ILE A 223 13.84 15.97 -14.21
CA ILE A 223 13.94 16.16 -12.75
C ILE A 223 13.79 14.81 -12.00
N ALA A 224 13.02 13.87 -12.57
CA ALA A 224 12.78 12.58 -11.92
C ALA A 224 14.09 11.81 -11.70
N SER A 225 14.23 11.20 -10.52
CA SER A 225 15.41 10.41 -10.18
C SER A 225 15.56 9.20 -11.12
N GLN A 226 16.80 8.81 -11.42
CA GLN A 226 17.07 7.67 -12.29
C GLN A 226 16.43 6.38 -11.77
N LYS A 227 16.39 6.21 -10.43
CA LYS A 227 15.76 5.06 -9.79
C LYS A 227 14.29 4.92 -10.15
N ILE A 228 13.51 6.01 -10.03
CA ILE A 228 12.08 5.98 -10.34
C ILE A 228 11.84 5.87 -11.85
N LYS A 229 12.70 6.48 -12.68
CA LYS A 229 12.65 6.29 -14.13
C LYS A 229 12.86 4.83 -14.54
N ASN A 230 13.81 4.14 -13.92
CA ASN A 230 14.07 2.72 -14.21
C ASN A 230 12.84 1.88 -13.85
N LEU A 231 12.29 2.06 -12.64
CA LEU A 231 11.05 1.36 -12.26
C LEU A 231 9.91 1.62 -13.26
N ALA A 232 9.73 2.86 -13.72
CA ALA A 232 8.72 3.20 -14.71
C ALA A 232 8.97 2.54 -16.07
N ARG A 233 10.23 2.42 -16.52
CA ARG A 233 10.58 1.67 -17.75
C ARG A 233 10.24 0.20 -17.59
N ASP A 234 10.66 -0.42 -16.48
CA ASP A 234 10.38 -1.82 -16.19
C ASP A 234 8.87 -2.11 -16.27
N GLN A 235 8.01 -1.22 -15.74
CA GLN A 235 6.56 -1.41 -15.81
C GLN A 235 5.98 -1.17 -17.21
N LYS A 236 6.57 -0.28 -18.02
CA LYS A 236 6.15 -0.09 -19.43
C LYS A 236 6.46 -1.32 -20.27
N ASP A 237 7.60 -1.95 -20.05
CA ASP A 237 8.01 -3.10 -20.84
C ASP A 237 7.12 -4.31 -20.53
N LEU A 238 6.75 -4.51 -19.25
CA LEU A 238 5.75 -5.54 -18.86
C LEU A 238 4.40 -5.39 -19.58
N ILE A 239 3.94 -4.17 -19.85
CA ILE A 239 2.67 -3.94 -20.56
C ILE A 239 2.80 -4.30 -22.04
N LYS A 240 3.94 -3.97 -22.66
CA LYS A 240 4.17 -4.29 -24.08
C LYS A 240 4.25 -5.79 -24.29
N ASP A 241 4.94 -6.50 -23.40
CA ASP A 241 5.08 -7.96 -23.49
C ASP A 241 3.69 -8.63 -23.48
N VAL A 242 2.78 -8.17 -22.61
CA VAL A 242 1.39 -8.63 -22.56
C VAL A 242 0.63 -8.33 -23.87
N ILE A 243 0.77 -7.11 -24.41
CA ILE A 243 0.12 -6.74 -25.67
C ILE A 243 0.63 -7.64 -26.82
N THR A 244 1.94 -7.84 -26.94
CA THR A 244 2.52 -8.69 -27.99
C THR A 244 2.08 -10.15 -27.87
N GLU A 245 2.02 -10.70 -26.65
CA GLU A 245 1.49 -12.05 -26.44
C GLU A 245 0.01 -12.17 -26.81
N THR A 246 -0.80 -11.13 -26.57
CA THR A 246 -2.22 -11.16 -26.98
C THR A 246 -2.43 -11.01 -28.49
N GLU A 247 -1.55 -10.31 -29.20
CA GLU A 247 -1.59 -10.18 -30.65
C GLU A 247 -1.18 -11.49 -31.35
N ASP A 248 -0.13 -12.17 -30.85
CA ASP A 248 0.35 -13.44 -31.42
C ASP A 248 -0.61 -14.62 -31.18
N ASN A 249 -1.47 -14.55 -30.15
CA ASN A 249 -2.44 -15.61 -29.80
C ASN A 249 -3.83 -15.45 -30.44
N ASN A 250 -4.08 -14.36 -31.19
CA ASN A 250 -5.28 -14.23 -32.01
C ASN A 250 -4.98 -14.70 -33.44
N PRO A 251 -5.51 -15.86 -33.90
CA PRO A 251 -5.38 -16.24 -35.29
C PRO A 251 -6.13 -15.21 -36.13
N THR A 252 -5.38 -14.44 -36.91
CA THR A 252 -5.94 -13.63 -37.98
C THR A 252 -6.70 -14.58 -38.91
N ASP A 253 -8.02 -14.44 -38.94
CA ASP A 253 -8.87 -15.18 -39.85
C ASP A 253 -8.52 -14.74 -41.27
N GLY A 254 -7.70 -15.55 -41.93
CA GLY A 254 -7.25 -15.34 -43.29
C GLY A 254 -8.40 -15.62 -44.24
N SER A 255 -8.97 -14.56 -44.82
CA SER A 255 -9.65 -14.64 -46.09
C SER A 255 -8.92 -13.78 -47.12
N ASP A 256 -7.86 -14.36 -47.68
CA ASP A 256 -7.26 -13.91 -48.94
C ASP A 256 -7.69 -14.92 -50.01
N ASP A 257 -8.66 -14.55 -50.86
CA ASP A 257 -8.80 -15.06 -52.22
C ASP A 257 -9.93 -14.35 -52.99
N ASN A 258 -9.56 -13.42 -53.87
CA ASN A 258 -9.79 -13.65 -55.30
C ASN A 258 -9.15 -12.59 -56.22
N LYS A 259 -8.13 -13.07 -56.94
CA LYS A 259 -7.90 -12.93 -58.39
C LYS A 259 -8.00 -11.54 -59.04
N LYS A 260 -6.80 -11.03 -59.34
CA LYS A 260 -6.51 -10.16 -60.47
C LYS A 260 -7.04 -10.74 -61.79
N HIS A 261 -7.81 -9.95 -62.54
CA HIS A 261 -7.80 -10.00 -63.99
C HIS A 261 -7.65 -8.56 -64.50
N GLY A 262 -6.50 -8.24 -65.07
CA GLY A 262 -6.32 -6.98 -65.81
C GLY A 262 -6.95 -7.09 -67.20
N LEU A 263 -7.43 -5.96 -67.72
CA LEU A 263 -7.10 -5.41 -69.05
C LEU A 263 -8.17 -4.43 -69.56
N PHE A 264 -7.65 -3.40 -70.23
CA PHE A 264 -8.28 -2.47 -71.17
C PHE A 264 -8.82 -1.12 -70.69
N SER A 265 -8.46 -0.18 -71.56
CA SER A 265 -8.49 1.27 -71.52
C SER A 265 -9.68 1.81 -72.32
N LYS A 266 -9.96 3.11 -72.12
CA LYS A 266 -10.88 4.00 -72.89
C LYS A 266 -12.37 3.68 -72.66
N PHE A 267 -13.29 4.64 -72.53
CA PHE A 267 -13.54 5.87 -73.31
C PHE A 267 -14.33 6.91 -72.49
N HIS A 268 -14.29 8.16 -72.96
CA HIS A 268 -15.17 9.33 -72.72
C HIS A 268 -16.60 9.03 -72.20
N LYS A 269 -17.24 9.90 -71.40
CA LYS A 269 -17.58 11.32 -71.67
C LYS A 269 -18.06 12.00 -70.38
#